data_AF-A0A5P9D279-F1
#
_entry.id   AF-A0A5P9D279-F1
#
_cell.length_a   1.000
_cell.length_b   1.000
_cell.length_c   1.000
_cell.angle_alpha   90.00
_cell.angle_beta   90.00
_cell.angle_gamma   90.00
#
_symmetry.space_group_name_H-M   'P 1'
#
loop_
_entity.id
_entity.type
_entity.pdbx_description
1 polymer ?
#
loop_
_entity_poly.entity_id
_entity_poly.type
_entity_poly.pdbx_seq_one_letter_code
_entity_poly.pdbx_strand_id
1 'polypeptide(L)'
;MLNRPQTVFTELGTEAIENGLADPLLAGFYEAVMTSADGSFRQTMQPFLPHLSLCSDKVTDFAPPPIFYVGKESGQRQLFGDDWATSTGSNSALRTPDADLERASAEGYRSALSGRPYYGYARTPISVDGQEYEIAFERLIIAVRPHIRANYRICAYLGVIQDLQPTS
;
A
#
# COMPACT_ATOMS: atom_id res chain seq x y z
N MET A 1 -20.50 10.25 -24.07
CA MET A 1 -20.16 9.91 -22.68
C MET A 1 -18.97 8.98 -22.74
N LEU A 2 -17.80 9.41 -22.27
CA LEU A 2 -16.63 8.54 -22.17
C LEU A 2 -16.84 7.66 -20.94
N ASN A 3 -17.09 6.36 -21.14
CA ASN A 3 -17.08 5.39 -20.06
C ASN A 3 -15.66 5.36 -19.48
N ARG A 4 -15.46 6.01 -18.33
CA ARG A 4 -14.20 5.86 -17.59
C ARG A 4 -14.16 4.44 -17.04
N PRO A 5 -13.05 3.69 -17.22
CA PRO A 5 -12.91 2.37 -16.61
C PRO A 5 -13.11 2.45 -15.09
N GLN A 6 -13.90 1.52 -14.55
CA GLN A 6 -14.37 1.52 -13.16
C GLN A 6 -13.24 1.38 -12.14
N THR A 7 -12.08 0.83 -12.49
CA THR A 7 -10.89 0.79 -11.63
C THR A 7 -9.68 0.65 -12.55
N VAL A 8 -8.70 1.54 -12.43
CA VAL A 8 -7.45 1.48 -13.19
C VAL A 8 -6.31 1.28 -12.21
N PHE A 9 -5.64 0.13 -12.31
CA PHE A 9 -4.32 -0.07 -11.72
C PHE A 9 -3.31 -0.16 -12.84
N THR A 10 -2.33 0.74 -12.81
CA THR A 10 -1.22 0.74 -13.76
C THR A 10 0.05 0.50 -12.97
N GLU A 11 0.74 -0.60 -13.24
CA GLU A 11 2.12 -0.78 -12.81
C GLU A 11 2.99 0.19 -13.63
N LEU A 12 3.72 1.06 -12.94
CA LEU A 12 4.62 2.03 -13.56
C LEU A 12 6.07 1.51 -13.57
N GLY A 13 6.40 0.63 -12.62
CA GLY A 13 7.75 0.07 -12.46
C GLY A 13 8.70 1.02 -11.73
N THR A 14 9.68 0.47 -11.01
CA THR A 14 10.59 1.27 -10.16
C THR A 14 11.48 2.23 -10.94
N GLU A 15 11.71 2.00 -12.23
CA GLU A 15 12.42 2.93 -13.12
C GLU A 15 11.76 4.32 -13.13
N ALA A 16 10.44 4.42 -12.97
CA ALA A 16 9.76 5.71 -12.87
C ALA A 16 10.16 6.48 -11.60
N ILE A 17 10.44 5.79 -10.49
CA ILE A 17 10.96 6.40 -9.26
C ILE A 17 12.37 6.94 -9.51
N GLU A 18 13.23 6.13 -10.14
CA GLU A 18 14.62 6.49 -10.44
C GLU A 18 14.72 7.70 -11.39
N ASN A 19 13.74 7.86 -12.28
CA ASN A 19 13.61 9.01 -13.18
C ASN A 19 12.96 10.25 -12.52
N GLY A 20 12.67 10.20 -11.22
CA GLY A 20 12.12 11.33 -10.47
C GLY A 20 10.64 11.63 -10.76
N LEU A 21 9.88 10.63 -11.22
CA LEU A 21 8.46 10.78 -11.56
C LEU A 21 7.51 10.42 -10.42
N ALA A 22 8.03 9.87 -9.32
CA ALA A 22 7.24 9.45 -8.17
C ALA A 22 7.12 10.55 -7.11
N ASP A 23 6.08 10.46 -6.28
CA ASP A 23 5.96 11.29 -5.09
C ASP A 23 7.25 11.26 -4.22
N PRO A 24 7.71 12.40 -3.68
CA PRO A 24 8.94 12.46 -2.90
C PRO A 24 8.99 11.52 -1.69
N LEU A 25 7.85 11.26 -1.02
CA LEU A 25 7.78 10.35 0.11
C LEU A 25 7.99 8.90 -0.34
N LEU A 26 7.41 8.53 -1.48
CA LEU A 26 7.58 7.20 -2.10
C LEU A 26 9.02 6.99 -2.57
N ALA A 27 9.58 7.99 -3.24
CA ALA A 27 10.96 7.95 -3.71
C ALA A 27 11.95 7.82 -2.55
N GLY A 28 11.78 8.64 -1.51
CA GLY A 28 12.62 8.57 -0.30
C GLY A 28 12.51 7.23 0.42
N PHE A 29 11.31 6.64 0.48
CA PHE A 29 11.13 5.30 1.06
C PHE A 29 11.82 4.22 0.21
N TYR A 30 11.64 4.27 -1.11
CA TYR A 30 12.29 3.33 -2.03
C TYR A 30 13.81 3.37 -1.89
N GLU A 31 14.40 4.56 -1.97
CA GLU A 31 15.85 4.76 -1.84
C GLU A 31 16.37 4.26 -0.49
N ALA A 32 15.70 4.60 0.61
CA ALA A 32 16.09 4.17 1.95
C ALA A 32 16.10 2.64 2.08
N VAL A 33 15.13 1.94 1.50
CA VAL A 33 15.08 0.47 1.55
C VAL A 33 16.12 -0.15 0.62
N MET A 34 16.29 0.35 -0.61
CA MET A 34 17.26 -0.19 -1.57
C MET A 34 18.71 0.01 -1.16
N THR A 35 19.00 1.07 -0.40
CA THR A 35 20.36 1.38 0.09
C THR A 35 20.64 0.85 1.50
N SER A 36 19.64 0.27 2.16
CA SER A 36 19.78 -0.26 3.51
C SER A 36 20.75 -1.46 3.56
N ALA A 37 21.62 -1.46 4.56
CA ALA A 37 22.47 -2.62 4.83
C ALA A 37 21.67 -3.71 5.55
N ASP A 38 22.03 -4.97 5.32
CA ASP A 38 21.40 -6.10 5.98
C ASP A 38 21.39 -5.92 7.52
N GLY A 39 20.19 -5.88 8.11
CA GLY A 39 20.00 -5.73 9.55
C GLY A 39 19.73 -4.30 10.04
N SER A 40 19.79 -3.27 9.18
CA SER A 40 19.40 -1.90 9.55
C SER A 40 17.90 -1.61 9.42
N PHE A 41 17.09 -2.66 9.16
CA PHE A 41 15.65 -2.58 8.90
C PHE A 41 14.91 -1.60 9.83
N ARG A 42 15.11 -1.72 11.15
CA ARG A 42 14.41 -0.86 12.11
C ARG A 42 14.74 0.62 11.92
N GLN A 43 16.00 0.95 11.67
CA GLN A 43 16.46 2.34 11.48
C GLN A 43 15.96 2.89 10.14
N THR A 44 16.06 2.09 9.08
CA THR A 44 15.58 2.43 7.75
C THR A 44 14.07 2.71 7.74
N MET A 45 13.27 1.89 8.43
CA MET A 45 11.81 2.00 8.40
C MET A 45 11.25 3.06 9.34
N GLN A 46 11.95 3.38 10.43
CA GLN A 46 11.41 4.22 11.51
C GLN A 46 10.83 5.56 11.04
N PRO A 47 11.46 6.31 10.12
CA PRO A 47 10.89 7.57 9.61
C PRO A 47 9.59 7.36 8.82
N PHE A 48 9.44 6.20 8.17
CA PHE A 48 8.32 5.91 7.27
C PHE A 48 7.17 5.20 7.97
N LEU A 49 7.40 4.54 9.11
CA LEU A 49 6.36 3.80 9.85
C LEU A 49 5.03 4.56 9.99
N PRO A 50 4.99 5.86 10.32
CA PRO A 50 3.73 6.61 10.39
C PRO A 50 2.91 6.59 9.09
N HIS A 51 3.56 6.48 7.93
CA HIS A 51 2.93 6.52 6.61
C HIS A 51 2.64 5.13 6.03
N LEU A 52 3.15 4.07 6.68
CA LEU A 52 3.07 2.72 6.16
C LEU A 52 1.87 1.96 6.68
N SER A 53 1.39 1.04 5.86
CA SER A 53 0.64 -0.12 6.31
C SER A 53 1.50 -1.36 6.17
N LEU A 54 1.58 -2.17 7.23
CA LEU A 54 2.36 -3.40 7.22
C LEU A 54 1.42 -4.60 7.15
N CYS A 55 1.70 -5.46 6.18
CA CYS A 55 0.94 -6.67 5.92
C CYS A 55 1.84 -7.89 6.11
N SER A 56 1.24 -9.03 6.44
CA SER A 56 1.99 -10.30 6.47
C SER A 56 2.48 -10.72 5.07
N ASP A 57 3.15 -11.86 4.98
CA ASP A 57 3.51 -12.51 3.71
C ASP A 57 2.44 -13.50 3.19
N LYS A 58 1.30 -13.61 3.88
CA LYS A 58 0.23 -14.56 3.54
C LYS A 58 -0.72 -13.98 2.49
N VAL A 59 -0.28 -13.96 1.24
CA VAL A 59 -1.10 -13.59 0.07
C VAL A 59 -1.81 -14.82 -0.50
N THR A 60 -2.99 -14.61 -1.09
CA THR A 60 -3.72 -15.65 -1.86
C THR A 60 -4.04 -15.10 -3.26
N ASP A 61 -4.49 -15.95 -4.18
CA ASP A 61 -4.84 -15.53 -5.55
C ASP A 61 -5.97 -14.48 -5.58
N PHE A 62 -6.85 -14.51 -4.58
CA PHE A 62 -8.06 -13.69 -4.53
C PHE A 62 -7.98 -12.53 -3.53
N ALA A 63 -6.92 -12.45 -2.73
CA ALA A 63 -6.82 -11.47 -1.66
C ALA A 63 -5.38 -11.09 -1.30
N PRO A 64 -5.15 -9.80 -0.99
CA PRO A 64 -3.89 -9.30 -0.47
C PRO A 64 -3.64 -9.86 0.95
N PRO A 65 -2.39 -9.77 1.43
CA PRO A 65 -2.07 -10.21 2.76
C PRO A 65 -2.83 -9.41 3.83
N PRO A 66 -3.16 -10.05 4.97
CA PRO A 66 -3.78 -9.36 6.08
C PRO A 66 -2.90 -8.23 6.64
N ILE A 67 -3.53 -7.10 6.96
CA ILE A 67 -2.90 -5.91 7.54
C ILE A 67 -2.83 -6.10 9.06
N PHE A 68 -1.65 -5.89 9.65
CA PHE A 68 -1.46 -5.99 11.11
C PHE A 68 -1.00 -4.66 11.72
N TYR A 69 -0.64 -3.67 10.91
CA TYR A 69 -0.28 -2.34 11.35
C TYR A 69 -0.71 -1.31 10.31
N VAL A 70 -1.30 -0.22 10.77
CA VAL A 70 -1.70 0.93 9.96
C VAL A 70 -1.18 2.19 10.63
N GLY A 71 -0.20 2.83 9.99
CA GLY A 71 0.39 4.08 10.45
C GLY A 71 -0.63 5.22 10.52
N LYS A 72 -0.41 6.14 11.46
CA LYS A 72 -1.30 7.28 11.74
C LYS A 72 -1.48 8.24 10.56
N GLU A 73 -0.50 8.28 9.66
CA GLU A 73 -0.46 9.16 8.48
C GLU A 73 -0.53 8.35 7.17
N SER A 74 -0.82 7.04 7.26
CA SER A 74 -0.93 6.18 6.08
C SER A 74 -2.14 6.56 5.21
N GLY A 75 -1.97 6.47 3.89
CA GLY A 75 -3.07 6.73 2.96
C GLY A 75 -4.30 5.86 3.22
N GLN A 76 -4.14 4.61 3.67
CA GLN A 76 -5.28 3.76 4.01
C GLN A 76 -6.08 4.28 5.21
N ARG A 77 -5.42 4.77 6.27
CA ARG A 77 -6.12 5.40 7.40
C ARG A 77 -6.80 6.70 6.98
N GLN A 78 -6.17 7.48 6.09
CA GLN A 78 -6.78 8.69 5.55
C GLN A 78 -8.06 8.37 4.74
N LEU A 79 -8.08 7.25 4.01
CA LEU A 79 -9.24 6.84 3.19
C LEU A 79 -10.35 6.18 4.01
N PHE A 80 -10.02 5.34 4.98
CA PHE A 80 -11.01 4.50 5.68
C PHE A 80 -11.27 4.90 7.13
N GLY A 81 -10.56 5.93 7.62
CA GLY A 81 -10.76 6.49 8.94
C GLY A 81 -10.07 5.73 10.08
N ASP A 82 -10.05 6.37 11.24
CA ASP A 82 -9.42 5.85 12.46
C ASP A 82 -10.19 4.66 13.05
N ASP A 83 -11.51 4.65 12.94
CA ASP A 83 -12.36 3.57 13.45
C ASP A 83 -12.04 2.25 12.74
N TRP A 84 -11.87 2.28 11.42
CA TRP A 84 -11.39 1.13 10.66
C TRP A 84 -9.97 0.72 11.08
N ALA A 85 -9.04 1.67 11.14
CA ALA A 85 -7.63 1.38 11.41
C ALA A 85 -7.36 0.89 12.85
N THR A 86 -8.30 1.10 13.77
CA THR A 86 -8.24 0.69 15.18
C THR A 86 -9.24 -0.42 15.54
N SER A 87 -10.03 -0.88 14.57
CA SER A 87 -10.99 -1.97 14.74
C SER A 87 -10.28 -3.27 15.08
N THR A 88 -10.02 -3.43 16.37
CA THR A 88 -9.46 -4.61 17.05
C THR A 88 -10.53 -5.65 17.38
N GLY A 89 -11.79 -5.39 17.01
CA GLY A 89 -12.98 -6.12 17.46
C GLY A 89 -13.24 -7.48 16.81
N SER A 90 -12.40 -7.94 15.89
CA SER A 90 -12.51 -9.30 15.36
C SER A 90 -11.17 -10.02 15.46
N ASN A 91 -11.18 -11.29 15.85
CA ASN A 91 -10.01 -12.19 15.77
C ASN A 91 -9.51 -12.41 14.31
N SER A 92 -9.95 -11.58 13.36
CA SER A 92 -9.53 -11.59 11.97
C SER A 92 -8.66 -10.37 11.71
N ALA A 93 -7.58 -10.58 10.97
CA ALA A 93 -6.67 -9.49 10.64
C ALA A 93 -7.35 -8.45 9.73
N LEU A 94 -6.92 -7.20 9.82
CA LEU A 94 -7.57 -6.06 9.18
C LEU A 94 -7.57 -6.20 7.65
N ARG A 95 -8.72 -5.91 7.05
CA ARG A 95 -9.00 -5.99 5.61
C ARG A 95 -9.50 -4.65 5.11
N THR A 96 -9.27 -4.37 3.82
CA THR A 96 -9.79 -3.14 3.20
C THR A 96 -11.32 -3.27 3.08
N PRO A 97 -12.11 -2.25 3.44
CA PRO A 97 -13.58 -2.37 3.46
C PRO A 97 -14.21 -2.41 2.05
N ASP A 98 -13.39 -2.30 1.00
CA ASP A 98 -13.77 -2.40 -0.40
C ASP A 98 -13.19 -3.67 -1.03
N ALA A 99 -14.06 -4.62 -1.37
CA ALA A 99 -13.67 -5.95 -1.85
C ALA A 99 -13.06 -5.93 -3.26
N ASP A 100 -13.46 -4.98 -4.12
CA ASP A 100 -12.93 -4.88 -5.48
C ASP A 100 -11.55 -4.24 -5.47
N LEU A 101 -11.37 -3.18 -4.68
CA LEU A 101 -10.07 -2.60 -4.36
C LEU A 101 -9.13 -3.64 -3.72
N GLU A 102 -9.65 -4.44 -2.80
CA GLU A 102 -8.89 -5.50 -2.13
C GLU A 102 -8.39 -6.53 -3.17
N ARG A 103 -9.29 -7.07 -4.00
CA ARG A 103 -8.94 -8.05 -5.05
C ARG A 103 -7.95 -7.47 -6.05
N ALA A 104 -8.17 -6.25 -6.52
CA ALA A 104 -7.31 -5.59 -7.50
C ALA A 104 -5.92 -5.24 -6.95
N SER A 105 -5.79 -5.16 -5.62
CA SER A 105 -4.50 -4.92 -4.98
C SER A 105 -3.64 -6.17 -4.82
N ALA A 106 -4.22 -7.37 -4.89
CA ALA A 106 -3.52 -8.63 -4.62
C ALA A 106 -2.29 -8.85 -5.53
N GLU A 107 -2.37 -8.46 -6.80
CA GLU A 107 -1.26 -8.61 -7.76
C GLU A 107 0.00 -7.85 -7.31
N GLY A 108 -0.15 -6.62 -6.82
CA GLY A 108 0.99 -5.81 -6.37
C GLY A 108 1.73 -6.45 -5.19
N TYR A 109 0.99 -7.05 -4.26
CA TYR A 109 1.57 -7.81 -3.15
C TYR A 109 2.25 -9.09 -3.63
N ARG A 110 1.67 -9.81 -4.60
CA ARG A 110 2.31 -11.00 -5.20
C ARG A 110 3.63 -10.64 -5.88
N SER A 111 3.67 -9.56 -6.67
CA SER A 111 4.93 -9.07 -7.26
C SER A 111 5.97 -8.73 -6.20
N ALA A 112 5.60 -7.96 -5.16
CA ALA A 112 6.49 -7.63 -4.05
C ALA A 112 7.06 -8.87 -3.35
N LEU A 113 6.20 -9.84 -3.01
CA LEU A 113 6.60 -11.09 -2.37
C LEU A 113 7.40 -12.02 -3.30
N SER A 114 7.35 -11.84 -4.62
CA SER A 114 8.25 -12.52 -5.56
C SER A 114 9.66 -11.93 -5.60
N GLY A 115 9.91 -10.84 -4.86
CA GLY A 115 11.21 -10.17 -4.78
C GLY A 115 11.33 -8.92 -5.66
N ARG A 116 10.23 -8.47 -6.28
CA ARG A 116 10.22 -7.26 -7.12
C ARG A 116 9.35 -6.19 -6.48
N PRO A 117 9.90 -5.06 -6.00
CA PRO A 117 9.10 -3.94 -5.54
C PRO A 117 8.02 -3.58 -6.57
N TYR A 118 6.79 -3.39 -6.12
CA TYR A 118 5.71 -2.96 -6.99
C TYR A 118 5.52 -1.45 -6.82
N TYR A 119 5.66 -0.69 -7.90
CA TYR A 119 5.29 0.71 -7.95
C TYR A 119 4.23 0.92 -9.02
N GLY A 120 3.18 1.64 -8.67
CA GLY A 120 2.11 1.92 -9.62
C GLY A 120 1.19 3.04 -9.19
N TYR A 121 0.35 3.42 -10.13
CA TYR A 121 -0.69 4.42 -9.97
C TYR A 121 -2.04 3.75 -10.07
N ALA A 122 -2.99 4.25 -9.29
CA ALA A 122 -4.34 3.76 -9.24
C ALA A 122 -5.34 4.91 -9.34
N ARG A 123 -6.42 4.69 -10.09
CA ARG A 123 -7.62 5.52 -10.05
C ARG A 123 -8.84 4.62 -9.87
N THR A 124 -9.61 4.83 -8.82
CA THR A 124 -10.76 3.97 -8.52
C THR A 124 -11.83 4.78 -7.77
N PRO A 125 -13.12 4.50 -7.98
CA PRO A 125 -14.14 4.90 -7.04
C PRO A 125 -13.95 4.11 -5.75
N ILE A 126 -14.29 4.73 -4.63
CA ILE A 126 -14.45 4.09 -3.32
C ILE A 126 -15.73 4.60 -2.68
N SER A 127 -16.30 3.81 -1.77
CA SER A 127 -17.37 4.27 -0.88
C SER A 127 -16.83 4.44 0.54
N VAL A 128 -16.97 5.63 1.10
CA VAL A 128 -16.59 5.97 2.47
C VAL A 128 -17.80 6.58 3.14
N ASP A 129 -18.27 5.96 4.23
CA ASP A 129 -19.44 6.40 5.00
C ASP A 129 -20.72 6.65 4.16
N GLY A 130 -20.90 5.85 3.10
CA GLY A 130 -22.05 5.95 2.19
C GLY A 130 -21.94 7.06 1.14
N GLN A 131 -20.82 7.78 1.09
CA GLN A 131 -20.50 8.73 0.03
C GLN A 131 -19.48 8.14 -0.94
N GLU A 132 -19.70 8.37 -2.24
CA GLU A 132 -18.79 7.92 -3.30
C GLU A 132 -17.73 8.99 -3.60
N TYR A 133 -16.49 8.53 -3.71
CA TYR A 133 -15.34 9.34 -4.07
C TYR A 133 -14.59 8.70 -5.22
N GLU A 134 -14.09 9.51 -6.15
CA GLU A 134 -13.06 9.10 -7.09
C GLU A 134 -11.69 9.42 -6.48
N ILE A 135 -10.85 8.40 -6.32
CA ILE A 135 -9.50 8.56 -5.78
C ILE A 135 -8.47 8.31 -6.86
N ALA A 136 -7.39 9.10 -6.80
CA ALA A 136 -6.14 8.83 -7.48
C ALA A 136 -5.02 8.71 -6.45
N PHE A 137 -4.19 7.68 -6.57
CA PHE A 137 -3.08 7.50 -5.65
C PHE A 137 -1.92 6.75 -6.31
N GLU A 138 -0.72 7.07 -5.84
CA GLU A 138 0.45 6.24 -6.07
C GLU A 138 0.60 5.24 -4.94
N ARG A 139 1.15 4.07 -5.26
CA ARG A 139 1.48 3.04 -4.27
C ARG A 139 2.82 2.39 -4.55
N LEU A 140 3.57 2.14 -3.48
CA LEU A 140 4.77 1.34 -3.47
C LEU A 140 4.60 0.20 -2.47
N ILE A 141 4.88 -1.02 -2.92
CA ILE A 141 4.82 -2.23 -2.09
C ILE A 141 6.20 -2.88 -2.14
N ILE A 142 6.83 -3.02 -0.98
CA ILE A 142 8.13 -3.68 -0.85
C ILE A 142 8.01 -4.81 0.16
N ALA A 143 8.45 -6.02 -0.23
CA ALA A 143 8.61 -7.12 0.71
C ALA A 143 9.96 -6.99 1.42
N VAL A 144 9.92 -6.90 2.75
CA VAL A 144 11.08 -6.67 3.60
C VAL A 144 11.21 -7.78 4.63
N ARG A 145 12.45 -8.14 4.97
CA ARG A 145 12.71 -9.04 6.09
C ARG A 145 12.92 -8.19 7.35
N PRO A 146 12.15 -8.41 8.43
CA PRO A 146 12.30 -7.62 9.64
C PRO A 146 13.64 -7.87 10.35
N HIS A 147 14.25 -9.03 10.10
CA HIS A 147 15.57 -9.40 10.58
C HIS A 147 16.22 -10.38 9.60
N ILE A 148 17.56 -10.40 9.52
CA ILE A 148 18.31 -11.28 8.59
C ILE A 148 18.03 -12.78 8.80
N ARG A 149 17.74 -13.16 10.06
CA ARG A 149 17.39 -14.55 10.43
C ARG A 149 15.89 -14.86 10.35
N ALA A 150 15.04 -13.89 10.01
CA ALA A 150 13.62 -14.14 9.90
C ALA A 150 13.33 -15.07 8.73
N ASN A 151 12.57 -16.14 8.99
CA ASN A 151 12.08 -17.06 7.96
C ASN A 151 10.80 -16.56 7.26
N TYR A 152 10.37 -15.34 7.59
CA TYR A 152 9.18 -14.70 7.03
C TYR A 152 9.53 -13.30 6.51
N ARG A 153 8.64 -12.78 5.66
CA ARG A 153 8.70 -11.40 5.17
C ARG A 153 7.45 -10.65 5.62
N ILE A 154 7.52 -9.33 5.55
CA ILE A 154 6.35 -8.47 5.66
C ILE A 154 6.29 -7.60 4.42
N CYS A 155 5.09 -7.22 4.00
CA CYS A 155 4.90 -6.24 2.95
C CYS A 155 4.74 -4.86 3.59
N ALA A 156 5.62 -3.94 3.24
CA ALA A 156 5.44 -2.53 3.54
C ALA A 156 4.71 -1.87 2.36
N TYR A 157 3.49 -1.42 2.62
CA TYR A 157 2.68 -0.64 1.69
C TYR A 157 2.80 0.83 2.06
N LEU A 158 3.20 1.65 1.08
CA LEU A 158 3.16 3.10 1.16
C LEU A 158 2.24 3.59 0.05
N GLY A 159 1.18 4.32 0.40
CA GLY A 159 0.24 4.90 -0.56
C GLY A 159 0.13 6.39 -0.34
N VAL A 160 0.23 7.17 -1.42
CA VAL A 160 0.09 8.62 -1.40
C VAL A 160 -1.10 9.01 -2.26
N ILE A 161 -2.10 9.65 -1.64
CA ILE A 161 -3.29 10.14 -2.32
C ILE A 161 -2.90 11.39 -3.10
N GLN A 162 -3.07 11.33 -4.43
CA GLN A 162 -2.78 12.42 -5.36
C GLN A 162 -4.03 13.30 -5.59
N ASP A 163 -5.21 12.68 -5.59
CA ASP A 163 -6.49 13.38 -5.78
C ASP A 163 -7.61 12.60 -5.08
N LEU A 164 -8.56 13.34 -4.52
CA LEU A 164 -9.74 12.80 -3.83
C LEU A 164 -10.92 13.73 -4.14
N GLN A 165 -11.84 13.25 -4.97
CA GLN A 165 -12.97 14.06 -5.44
C GLN A 165 -14.30 13.37 -5.15
N PRO A 166 -15.29 14.06 -4.57
CA PRO A 166 -16.65 13.55 -4.53
C PRO A 166 -17.16 13.28 -5.96
N THR A 167 -17.92 12.21 -6.16
CA THR A 167 -18.54 11.92 -7.47
C THR A 167 -19.88 12.66 -7.68
N SER A 168 -20.35 13.41 -6.68
CA SER A 168 -21.61 14.16 -6.64
C SER A 168 -21.49 15.62 -7.08
#